data_AF-A0A3D3LVG2-F1
#
_entry.id   AF-A0A3D3LVG2-F1
#
_cell.length_a   1.000
_cell.length_b   1.000
_cell.length_c   1.000
_cell.angle_alpha   90.00
_cell.angle_beta   90.00
_cell.angle_gamma   90.00
#
_symmetry.space_group_name_H-M   'P 1'
#
loop_
_entity.id
_entity.type
_entity.pdbx_description
1 polymer ?
#
loop_
_entity_poly.entity_id
_entity_poly.type
_entity_poly.pdbx_seq_one_letter_code
_entity_poly.pdbx_strand_id
1 'polypeptide(L)'
;SEDEDGDKVLDIFEFNRVRDESQKKNIEVYEILNSLEINAIFNQDVIDYLILLEITKLDLLKLKSVYNSLDSDLKKKFILGSEKNDIHNITGNEIIAIIDFGGNDIYNINGNVRYIIDMTGNDTYQSENDFKIGSGFFESSFIYDYSGDDKYTGKNFSVGGAVGCVSGIIDEGGNDFYSAQTFCLGAGFFGIGFIQDYSGNDIYNSINYSQGFGMTRGAGLLFDDKGNDSYLIDSRSLDVTRYSDHFISMNQGFAFGLRPYFAGGIGILQDNDGNDIYNSDIFGQGGAYWFGAGFLIDKNGNDKYNGYQYSQGSGVHFAIGVLLDLKGTDFYSTSGVSQGCGHDVGFGLLYDLSGSDNYSAISLSQGAGNANGIGIIFDEEGSDGYLSKDSRNTRGFGDFRRDYGSLGIFTDVSGKDFYSESDYDSSIVLKSRYGMFTDLYEFEKLTSSNNIGNNTLAYPDSSKSYSQDELFIMAKTIDIPYVNFQKYGFNKLVEDSVNTARYITKYLGSDDHRNALVLTNLAQKIGYSMSLTFIEILKKYLNNEVNLSKFEVTFMCSLLGIIKRGDSKDVLLELT
;
A
#
# COMPACT_ATOMS: atom_id res chain seq x y z
N SER A 1 -15.50 -14.68 23.37
CA SER A 1 -16.65 -14.54 24.30
C SER A 1 -16.98 -13.07 24.42
N GLU A 2 -17.71 -12.49 23.46
CA GLU A 2 -17.88 -11.03 23.37
C GLU A 2 -19.25 -10.62 22.79
N ASP A 3 -20.35 -11.21 23.27
CA ASP A 3 -21.72 -10.76 22.89
C ASP A 3 -22.43 -9.95 24.00
N GLU A 4 -21.73 -9.52 25.06
CA GLU A 4 -22.35 -8.75 26.16
C GLU A 4 -21.85 -7.30 26.32
N ASP A 5 -20.93 -6.80 25.50
CA ASP A 5 -20.23 -5.52 25.77
C ASP A 5 -20.61 -4.32 24.87
N GLY A 6 -21.76 -4.37 24.20
CA GLY A 6 -22.25 -3.26 23.36
C GLY A 6 -22.42 -1.91 24.07
N ASP A 7 -22.63 -1.91 25.39
CA ASP A 7 -22.83 -0.68 26.19
C ASP A 7 -21.55 -0.17 26.88
N LYS A 8 -20.42 -0.90 26.84
CA LYS A 8 -19.19 -0.49 27.54
C LYS A 8 -18.31 0.51 26.78
N VAL A 9 -18.61 0.80 25.51
CA VAL A 9 -17.77 1.65 24.65
C VAL A 9 -17.98 3.16 24.89
N LEU A 10 -18.85 3.57 25.82
CA LEU A 10 -19.14 4.98 26.10
C LEU A 10 -18.23 5.67 27.12
N ASP A 11 -17.34 4.94 27.82
CA ASP A 11 -16.35 5.55 28.73
C ASP A 11 -14.98 5.72 28.05
N ILE A 12 -14.65 6.97 27.72
CA ILE A 12 -13.39 7.34 27.06
C ILE A 12 -12.14 7.02 27.91
N PHE A 13 -12.25 7.00 29.25
CA PHE A 13 -11.12 6.65 30.11
C PHE A 13 -10.88 5.14 30.09
N GLU A 14 -11.96 4.36 30.12
CA GLU A 14 -11.88 2.91 29.98
C GLU A 14 -11.30 2.50 28.63
N PHE A 15 -11.82 3.09 27.55
CA PHE A 15 -11.34 2.86 26.19
C PHE A 15 -9.84 3.16 26.06
N ASN A 16 -9.39 4.32 26.54
CA ASN A 16 -7.97 4.68 26.47
C ASN A 16 -7.11 3.75 27.34
N ARG A 17 -7.58 3.34 28.52
CA ARG A 17 -6.85 2.40 29.39
C ARG A 17 -6.67 1.04 28.70
N VAL A 18 -7.75 0.47 28.17
CA VAL A 18 -7.72 -0.81 27.44
C VAL A 18 -6.80 -0.71 26.22
N ARG A 19 -6.88 0.39 25.47
CA ARG A 19 -5.99 0.66 24.33
C ARG A 19 -4.53 0.70 24.76
N ASP A 20 -4.21 1.48 25.78
CA ASP A 20 -2.82 1.67 26.24
C ASP A 20 -2.25 0.38 26.85
N GLU A 21 -3.06 -0.41 27.54
CA GLU A 21 -2.69 -1.76 28.03
C GLU A 21 -2.43 -2.74 26.87
N SER A 22 -3.32 -2.77 25.88
CA SER A 22 -3.15 -3.58 24.66
C SER A 22 -1.87 -3.19 23.91
N GLN A 23 -1.61 -1.88 23.76
CA GLN A 23 -0.38 -1.38 23.13
C GLN A 23 0.87 -1.83 23.88
N LYS A 24 0.91 -1.73 25.20
CA LYS A 24 2.06 -2.20 26.00
C LYS A 24 2.32 -3.68 25.79
N LYS A 25 1.26 -4.50 25.83
CA LYS A 25 1.36 -5.95 25.61
C LYS A 25 1.86 -6.28 24.20
N ASN A 26 1.38 -5.57 23.19
CA ASN A 26 1.83 -5.75 21.81
C ASN A 26 3.32 -5.39 21.66
N ILE A 27 3.79 -4.29 22.27
CA ILE A 27 5.21 -3.93 22.25
C ILE A 27 6.06 -5.02 22.89
N GLU A 28 5.67 -5.53 24.07
CA GLU A 28 6.40 -6.60 24.75
C GLU A 28 6.50 -7.87 23.88
N VAL A 29 5.38 -8.29 23.26
CA VAL A 29 5.38 -9.45 22.34
C VAL A 29 6.33 -9.21 21.18
N TYR A 30 6.28 -8.04 20.56
CA TYR A 30 7.15 -7.72 19.43
C TYR A 30 8.63 -7.65 19.81
N GLU A 31 8.96 -7.13 20.99
CA GLU A 31 10.33 -7.11 21.49
C GLU A 31 10.88 -8.52 21.71
N ILE A 32 10.06 -9.42 22.25
CA ILE A 32 10.40 -10.85 22.38
C ILE A 32 10.65 -11.46 21.00
N LEU A 33 9.72 -11.29 20.06
CA LEU A 33 9.86 -11.82 18.69
C LEU A 33 11.10 -11.29 17.97
N ASN A 34 11.38 -9.99 18.15
CA ASN A 34 12.54 -9.34 17.56
C ASN A 34 13.87 -9.82 18.15
N SER A 35 13.85 -10.41 19.36
CA SER A 35 15.02 -11.01 19.99
C SER A 35 15.34 -12.42 19.51
N LEU A 36 14.41 -13.08 18.79
CA LEU A 36 14.59 -14.44 18.30
C LEU A 36 15.50 -14.48 17.07
N GLU A 37 16.28 -15.56 16.94
CA GLU A 37 17.13 -15.82 15.77
C GLU A 37 16.30 -16.42 14.63
N ILE A 38 15.40 -15.61 14.08
CA ILE A 38 14.34 -16.08 13.17
C ILE A 38 14.87 -16.68 11.86
N ASN A 39 16.07 -16.29 11.44
CA ASN A 39 16.72 -16.83 10.26
C ASN A 39 16.99 -18.34 10.37
N ALA A 40 17.27 -18.84 11.57
CA ALA A 40 17.51 -20.27 11.78
C ALA A 40 16.21 -21.09 11.59
N ILE A 41 15.10 -20.58 12.13
CA ILE A 41 13.76 -21.18 11.97
C ILE A 41 13.36 -21.14 10.50
N PHE A 42 13.46 -19.95 9.89
CA PHE A 42 13.08 -19.72 8.50
C PHE A 42 13.83 -20.62 7.51
N ASN A 43 15.14 -20.81 7.69
CA ASN A 43 15.93 -21.70 6.83
C ASN A 43 15.46 -23.16 6.92
N GLN A 44 15.05 -23.61 8.11
CA GLN A 44 14.51 -24.96 8.27
C GLN A 44 13.15 -25.09 7.60
N ASP A 45 12.27 -24.11 7.77
CA ASP A 45 10.92 -24.18 7.19
C ASP A 45 10.94 -24.14 5.66
N VAL A 46 11.89 -23.40 5.05
CA VAL A 46 12.12 -23.42 3.60
C VAL A 46 12.59 -24.80 3.14
N ILE A 47 13.45 -25.47 3.91
CA ILE A 47 13.83 -26.87 3.62
C ILE A 47 12.60 -27.78 3.72
N ASP A 48 11.76 -27.58 4.73
CA ASP A 48 10.56 -28.38 4.94
C ASP A 48 9.56 -28.20 3.77
N TYR A 49 9.41 -26.99 3.23
CA TYR A 49 8.64 -26.72 2.01
C TYR A 49 9.25 -27.40 0.77
N LEU A 50 10.57 -27.33 0.59
CA LEU A 50 11.23 -28.02 -0.53
C LEU A 50 11.09 -29.54 -0.44
N ILE A 51 11.09 -30.09 0.78
CA ILE A 51 10.84 -31.52 1.02
C ILE A 51 9.42 -31.88 0.60
N LEU A 52 8.40 -31.08 0.95
CA LEU A 52 7.02 -31.28 0.50
C LEU A 52 6.97 -31.44 -1.03
N LEU A 53 7.54 -30.48 -1.77
CA LEU A 53 7.56 -30.50 -3.24
C LEU A 53 8.31 -31.70 -3.84
N GLU A 54 9.27 -32.29 -3.12
CA GLU A 54 9.93 -33.52 -3.56
C GLU A 54 9.11 -34.77 -3.24
N ILE A 55 8.33 -34.77 -2.16
CA ILE A 55 7.43 -35.88 -1.82
C ILE A 55 6.32 -36.01 -2.85
N THR A 56 5.75 -34.90 -3.33
CA THR A 56 4.68 -34.92 -4.36
C THR A 56 5.13 -35.51 -5.70
N LYS A 57 6.44 -35.60 -5.94
CA LYS A 57 7.03 -36.21 -7.15
C LYS A 57 7.28 -37.72 -7.01
N LEU A 58 7.04 -38.30 -5.84
CA LEU A 58 7.35 -39.71 -5.59
C LEU A 58 6.39 -40.66 -6.29
N ASP A 59 6.91 -41.81 -6.70
CA ASP A 59 6.13 -42.92 -7.22
C ASP A 59 5.32 -43.58 -6.08
N LEU A 60 4.00 -43.38 -6.09
CA LEU A 60 3.08 -43.85 -5.06
C LEU A 60 3.16 -45.36 -4.81
N LEU A 61 3.43 -46.18 -5.84
CA LEU A 61 3.57 -47.63 -5.69
C LEU A 61 4.85 -47.99 -4.92
N LYS A 62 5.95 -47.29 -5.20
CA LYS A 62 7.20 -47.47 -4.45
C LYS A 62 7.04 -47.00 -3.01
N LEU A 63 6.34 -45.90 -2.78
CA LEU A 63 6.05 -45.37 -1.45
C LEU A 63 5.28 -46.40 -0.59
N LYS A 64 4.19 -46.98 -1.12
CA LYS A 64 3.43 -48.06 -0.46
C LYS A 64 4.34 -49.24 -0.09
N SER A 65 5.25 -49.65 -0.98
CA SER A 65 6.19 -50.74 -0.71
C SER A 65 7.18 -50.41 0.42
N VAL A 66 7.75 -49.19 0.43
CA VAL A 66 8.69 -48.76 1.48
C VAL A 66 7.97 -48.64 2.82
N TYR A 67 6.77 -48.04 2.85
CA TYR A 67 5.97 -47.88 4.05
C TYR A 67 5.69 -49.20 4.76
N ASN A 68 5.35 -50.25 4.00
CA ASN A 68 5.09 -51.57 4.57
C ASN A 68 6.30 -52.13 5.34
N SER A 69 7.52 -51.75 4.96
CA SER A 69 8.76 -52.15 5.65
C SER A 69 9.08 -51.35 6.92
N LEU A 70 8.39 -50.22 7.17
CA LEU A 70 8.60 -49.40 8.36
C LEU A 70 8.11 -50.10 9.63
N ASP A 71 8.79 -49.81 10.74
CA ASP A 71 8.38 -50.26 12.07
C ASP A 71 7.11 -49.54 12.57
N SER A 72 6.55 -50.05 13.67
CA SER A 72 5.30 -49.55 14.24
C SER A 72 5.39 -48.14 14.81
N ASP A 73 6.57 -47.66 15.20
CA ASP A 73 6.72 -46.32 15.78
C ASP A 73 6.83 -45.27 14.69
N LEU A 74 7.52 -45.57 13.58
CA LEU A 74 7.52 -44.73 12.39
C LEU A 74 6.12 -44.64 11.76
N LYS A 75 5.36 -45.74 11.73
CA LYS A 75 3.97 -45.75 11.25
C LYS A 75 2.98 -44.95 12.10
N LYS A 76 3.37 -44.49 13.30
CA LYS A 76 2.57 -43.53 14.11
C LYS A 76 2.83 -42.08 13.73
N LYS A 77 3.95 -41.80 13.03
CA LYS A 77 4.38 -40.47 12.62
C LYS A 77 4.17 -40.23 11.12
N PHE A 78 4.26 -41.29 10.33
CA PHE A 78 3.94 -41.30 8.91
C PHE A 78 2.67 -42.13 8.75
N ILE A 79 1.61 -41.52 8.26
CA ILE A 79 0.32 -42.17 8.02
C ILE A 79 0.14 -42.28 6.51
N LEU A 80 -0.27 -43.47 6.05
CA LEU A 80 -0.74 -43.65 4.69
C LEU A 80 -2.26 -43.82 4.71
N GLY A 81 -2.94 -42.99 3.94
CA GLY A 81 -4.36 -43.14 3.62
C GLY A 81 -4.63 -44.26 2.63
N SER A 82 -5.88 -44.40 2.24
CA SER A 82 -6.34 -45.45 1.33
C SER A 82 -6.73 -44.87 -0.03
N GLU A 83 -7.57 -45.58 -0.78
CA GLU A 83 -8.17 -45.07 -2.04
C GLU A 83 -9.69 -44.93 -1.84
N LYS A 84 -10.09 -44.76 -0.58
CA LYS A 84 -11.47 -44.72 -0.09
C LYS A 84 -11.53 -43.68 1.00
N ASN A 85 -12.74 -43.23 1.26
CA ASN A 85 -13.06 -42.33 2.36
C ASN A 85 -12.47 -42.80 3.71
N ASP A 86 -11.53 -42.03 4.19
CA ASP A 86 -10.83 -42.15 5.46
C ASP A 86 -11.20 -40.97 6.39
N ILE A 87 -11.02 -41.20 7.70
CA ILE A 87 -11.21 -40.17 8.71
C ILE A 87 -9.93 -40.08 9.54
N HIS A 88 -9.18 -39.00 9.31
CA HIS A 88 -7.91 -38.73 9.96
C HIS A 88 -8.13 -37.88 11.20
N ASN A 89 -8.13 -38.52 12.38
CA ASN A 89 -8.25 -37.85 13.66
C ASN A 89 -6.88 -37.52 14.26
N ILE A 90 -6.40 -36.32 14.00
CA ILE A 90 -5.07 -35.87 14.40
C ILE A 90 -5.17 -35.24 15.79
N THR A 91 -4.64 -35.92 16.80
CA THR A 91 -4.68 -35.47 18.20
C THR A 91 -3.35 -35.72 18.90
N GLY A 92 -2.90 -34.75 19.71
CA GLY A 92 -1.83 -34.92 20.71
C GLY A 92 -0.39 -35.07 20.18
N ASN A 93 -0.13 -36.06 19.32
CA ASN A 93 1.21 -36.38 18.80
C ASN A 93 1.59 -35.49 17.62
N GLU A 94 2.90 -35.20 17.49
CA GLU A 94 3.49 -34.60 16.28
C GLU A 94 3.50 -35.67 15.17
N ILE A 95 2.53 -35.58 14.26
CA ILE A 95 2.50 -36.37 13.02
C ILE A 95 3.42 -35.67 12.03
N ILE A 96 4.34 -36.40 11.42
CA ILE A 96 5.25 -35.83 10.43
C ILE A 96 4.51 -35.70 9.10
N ALA A 97 3.94 -36.78 8.59
CA ALA A 97 3.25 -36.74 7.30
C ALA A 97 2.02 -37.64 7.28
N ILE A 98 0.98 -37.17 6.60
CA ILE A 98 -0.13 -37.97 6.09
C ILE A 98 -0.03 -37.91 4.57
N ILE A 99 -0.04 -39.07 3.93
CA ILE A 99 -0.07 -39.19 2.47
C ILE A 99 -1.27 -40.07 2.14
N ASP A 100 -2.33 -39.45 1.66
CA ASP A 100 -3.54 -40.14 1.20
C ASP A 100 -3.46 -40.38 -0.30
N PHE A 101 -4.08 -41.45 -0.78
CA PHE A 101 -4.10 -41.77 -2.21
C PHE A 101 -5.47 -41.49 -2.83
N GLY A 102 -6.45 -41.13 -2.01
CA GLY A 102 -7.70 -40.53 -2.43
C GLY A 102 -8.91 -41.08 -1.71
N GLY A 103 -10.04 -40.43 -1.93
CA GLY A 103 -11.24 -40.66 -1.15
C GLY A 103 -12.00 -39.34 -1.05
N ASN A 104 -13.12 -39.33 -0.34
CA ASN A 104 -13.63 -38.05 0.15
C ASN A 104 -13.44 -38.11 1.67
N ASP A 105 -12.32 -37.56 2.09
CA ASP A 105 -11.67 -37.75 3.36
C ASP A 105 -11.96 -36.61 4.32
N ILE A 106 -11.88 -36.91 5.61
CA ILE A 106 -12.10 -35.94 6.67
C ILE A 106 -10.86 -35.85 7.55
N TYR A 107 -10.19 -34.70 7.49
CA TYR A 107 -9.04 -34.37 8.29
C TYR A 107 -9.45 -33.51 9.49
N ASN A 108 -9.58 -34.14 10.66
CA ASN A 108 -9.84 -33.46 11.93
C ASN A 108 -8.51 -33.06 12.58
N ILE A 109 -8.00 -31.87 12.25
CA ILE A 109 -6.65 -31.42 12.61
C ILE A 109 -6.67 -30.70 13.96
N ASN A 110 -6.61 -31.46 15.06
CA ASN A 110 -6.57 -30.92 16.43
C ASN A 110 -5.19 -31.07 17.11
N GLY A 111 -4.26 -31.80 16.48
CA GLY A 111 -2.86 -31.96 16.89
C GLY A 111 -1.92 -31.14 16.00
N ASN A 112 -0.64 -31.50 15.98
CA ASN A 112 0.33 -30.92 15.06
C ASN A 112 0.62 -31.93 13.95
N VAL A 113 0.59 -31.45 12.72
CA VAL A 113 0.92 -32.21 11.52
C VAL A 113 1.75 -31.33 10.59
N ARG A 114 2.88 -31.84 10.13
CA ARG A 114 3.79 -31.06 9.28
C ARG A 114 3.41 -31.11 7.81
N TYR A 115 3.05 -32.30 7.32
CA TYR A 115 2.63 -32.49 5.93
C TYR A 115 1.31 -33.25 5.88
N ILE A 116 0.35 -32.73 5.13
CA ILE A 116 -0.76 -33.51 4.60
C ILE A 116 -0.65 -33.43 3.07
N ILE A 117 -0.69 -34.57 2.42
CA ILE A 117 -0.63 -34.71 0.96
C ILE A 117 -1.81 -35.59 0.58
N ASP A 118 -2.82 -35.01 -0.04
CA ASP A 118 -3.91 -35.74 -0.68
C ASP A 118 -3.71 -35.74 -2.20
N MET A 119 -4.17 -36.80 -2.85
CA MET A 119 -4.02 -36.99 -4.28
C MET A 119 -5.33 -36.83 -5.05
N THR A 120 -6.49 -37.17 -4.47
CA THR A 120 -7.77 -37.05 -5.18
C THR A 120 -8.98 -37.12 -4.25
N GLY A 121 -9.97 -36.31 -4.58
CA GLY A 121 -11.37 -36.44 -4.16
C GLY A 121 -11.79 -35.28 -3.28
N ASN A 122 -13.07 -35.25 -2.89
CA ASN A 122 -13.64 -34.03 -2.29
C ASN A 122 -13.54 -34.07 -0.77
N ASP A 123 -12.52 -33.42 -0.24
CA ASP A 123 -12.02 -33.56 1.11
C ASP A 123 -12.46 -32.42 2.04
N THR A 124 -12.34 -32.67 3.33
CA THR A 124 -12.66 -31.69 4.35
C THR A 124 -11.56 -31.63 5.39
N TYR A 125 -10.82 -30.52 5.37
CA TYR A 125 -9.80 -30.14 6.33
C TYR A 125 -10.41 -29.20 7.36
N GLN A 126 -10.56 -29.67 8.60
CA GLN A 126 -11.28 -28.91 9.63
C GLN A 126 -10.63 -28.92 11.01
N SER A 127 -10.75 -27.78 11.69
CA SER A 127 -10.28 -27.59 13.07
C SER A 127 -11.14 -26.58 13.83
N GLU A 128 -11.41 -26.92 15.09
CA GLU A 128 -12.02 -26.03 16.07
C GLU A 128 -10.98 -25.29 16.95
N ASN A 129 -9.69 -25.48 16.68
CA ASN A 129 -8.58 -24.86 17.39
C ASN A 129 -7.82 -23.88 16.47
N ASP A 130 -7.18 -22.90 17.09
CA ASP A 130 -6.30 -21.95 16.42
C ASP A 130 -4.98 -22.64 15.99
N PHE A 131 -4.28 -22.10 14.98
CA PHE A 131 -2.99 -22.61 14.48
C PHE A 131 -3.03 -24.09 14.04
N LYS A 132 -3.93 -24.43 13.11
CA LYS A 132 -4.06 -25.80 12.57
C LYS A 132 -3.94 -25.95 11.05
N ILE A 133 -4.95 -25.57 10.28
CA ILE A 133 -5.06 -25.94 8.86
C ILE A 133 -3.93 -25.28 8.04
N GLY A 134 -2.90 -26.05 7.64
CA GLY A 134 -1.75 -25.53 6.89
C GLY A 134 -1.12 -24.29 7.54
N SER A 135 -1.08 -24.24 8.88
CA SER A 135 -0.76 -23.02 9.63
C SER A 135 0.15 -23.31 10.81
N GLY A 136 0.93 -22.30 11.23
CA GLY A 136 2.05 -22.51 12.14
C GLY A 136 2.28 -21.41 13.17
N PHE A 137 2.83 -21.82 14.32
CA PHE A 137 3.36 -20.94 15.37
C PHE A 137 4.77 -21.41 15.75
N PHE A 138 5.79 -20.85 15.09
CA PHE A 138 7.19 -21.30 15.13
C PHE A 138 7.44 -22.76 14.72
N GLU A 139 6.48 -23.35 14.02
CA GLU A 139 6.55 -24.70 13.45
C GLU A 139 5.84 -24.65 12.10
N SER A 140 6.49 -25.17 11.06
CA SER A 140 5.89 -25.22 9.73
C SER A 140 4.79 -26.29 9.63
N SER A 141 3.71 -25.98 8.92
CA SER A 141 2.68 -26.95 8.53
C SER A 141 2.24 -26.66 7.10
N PHE A 142 2.14 -27.73 6.31
CA PHE A 142 1.76 -27.65 4.91
C PHE A 142 0.68 -28.66 4.57
N ILE A 143 -0.26 -28.22 3.72
CA ILE A 143 -1.22 -29.09 3.04
C ILE A 143 -0.97 -28.97 1.55
N TYR A 144 -0.91 -30.11 0.87
CA TYR A 144 -0.89 -30.21 -0.59
C TYR A 144 -2.08 -31.07 -0.99
N ASP A 145 -3.05 -30.50 -1.68
CA ASP A 145 -4.11 -31.22 -2.35
C ASP A 145 -3.87 -31.18 -3.87
N TYR A 146 -4.12 -32.30 -4.54
CA TYR A 146 -3.87 -32.43 -5.97
C TYR A 146 -5.14 -32.29 -6.82
N SER A 147 -6.31 -32.66 -6.30
CA SER A 147 -7.56 -32.47 -7.04
C SER A 147 -8.78 -32.82 -6.18
N GLY A 148 -9.81 -31.99 -6.24
CA GLY A 148 -11.07 -32.25 -5.55
C GLY A 148 -11.87 -30.97 -5.39
N ASP A 149 -13.17 -31.04 -5.09
CA ASP A 149 -13.84 -29.83 -4.56
C ASP A 149 -13.79 -29.88 -3.03
N ASP A 150 -12.86 -29.13 -2.44
CA ASP A 150 -12.36 -29.27 -1.09
C ASP A 150 -12.79 -28.14 -0.16
N LYS A 151 -12.67 -28.44 1.15
CA LYS A 151 -13.07 -27.51 2.20
C LYS A 151 -12.00 -27.36 3.25
N TYR A 152 -11.52 -26.13 3.42
CA TYR A 152 -10.53 -25.75 4.42
C TYR A 152 -11.18 -24.84 5.46
N THR A 153 -11.58 -25.40 6.60
CA THR A 153 -12.31 -24.69 7.64
C THR A 153 -11.52 -24.60 8.96
N GLY A 154 -11.17 -23.39 9.38
CA GLY A 154 -10.42 -23.15 10.62
C GLY A 154 -10.93 -21.98 11.46
N LYS A 155 -10.28 -21.76 12.60
CA LYS A 155 -10.53 -20.59 13.47
C LYS A 155 -9.50 -19.48 13.24
N ASN A 156 -8.82 -19.02 14.29
CA ASN A 156 -7.85 -17.94 14.20
C ASN A 156 -6.47 -18.52 13.86
N PHE A 157 -5.63 -17.74 13.19
CA PHE A 157 -4.27 -18.17 12.86
C PHE A 157 -4.22 -19.47 12.06
N SER A 158 -5.24 -19.72 11.24
CA SER A 158 -5.46 -21.00 10.55
C SER A 158 -5.60 -20.79 9.04
N VAL A 159 -5.61 -21.87 8.28
CA VAL A 159 -5.78 -21.87 6.81
C VAL A 159 -4.67 -21.03 6.16
N GLY A 160 -3.43 -21.51 6.25
CA GLY A 160 -2.27 -20.79 5.70
C GLY A 160 -1.71 -19.66 6.56
N GLY A 161 -2.22 -19.45 7.78
CA GLY A 161 -1.70 -18.44 8.70
C GLY A 161 -0.34 -18.83 9.32
N ALA A 162 0.62 -17.91 9.37
CA ALA A 162 1.96 -18.19 9.90
C ALA A 162 2.47 -17.10 10.85
N VAL A 163 2.90 -17.53 12.03
CA VAL A 163 3.60 -16.68 13.01
C VAL A 163 4.97 -17.26 13.28
N GLY A 164 6.02 -16.52 12.94
CA GLY A 164 7.40 -16.92 13.22
C GLY A 164 7.91 -18.14 12.45
N CYS A 165 7.24 -18.54 11.37
CA CYS A 165 7.54 -19.72 10.56
C CYS A 165 7.09 -19.55 9.10
N VAL A 166 7.32 -20.56 8.25
CA VAL A 166 6.70 -20.69 6.93
C VAL A 166 5.63 -21.78 6.98
N SER A 167 4.40 -21.50 6.52
CA SER A 167 3.29 -22.46 6.46
C SER A 167 2.31 -22.08 5.36
N GLY A 168 1.59 -23.05 4.82
CA GLY A 168 0.65 -22.76 3.75
C GLY A 168 -0.12 -23.96 3.22
N ILE A 169 -0.97 -23.66 2.24
CA ILE A 169 -1.77 -24.63 1.49
C ILE A 169 -1.41 -24.49 0.01
N ILE A 170 -1.28 -25.62 -0.66
CA ILE A 170 -1.18 -25.71 -2.11
C ILE A 170 -2.33 -26.61 -2.56
N ASP A 171 -3.20 -26.09 -3.41
CA ASP A 171 -4.28 -26.81 -4.04
C ASP A 171 -4.10 -26.74 -5.55
N GLU A 172 -4.01 -27.89 -6.21
CA GLU A 172 -3.78 -27.96 -7.65
C GLU A 172 -5.09 -27.87 -8.46
N GLY A 173 -6.25 -28.07 -7.83
CA GLY A 173 -7.49 -27.62 -8.42
C GLY A 173 -8.77 -28.27 -7.92
N GLY A 174 -9.86 -27.56 -8.15
CA GLY A 174 -11.13 -27.89 -7.53
C GLY A 174 -12.21 -26.86 -7.78
N ASN A 175 -13.19 -26.80 -6.89
CA ASN A 175 -13.94 -25.56 -6.64
C ASN A 175 -14.05 -25.49 -5.11
N ASP A 176 -13.16 -24.72 -4.53
CA ASP A 176 -12.74 -24.90 -3.16
C ASP A 176 -13.32 -23.83 -2.24
N PHE A 177 -13.45 -24.21 -0.98
CA PHE A 177 -13.98 -23.34 0.05
C PHE A 177 -12.97 -23.16 1.18
N TYR A 178 -12.33 -21.99 1.20
CA TYR A 178 -11.39 -21.57 2.23
C TYR A 178 -12.08 -20.65 3.23
N SER A 179 -12.21 -21.07 4.48
CA SER A 179 -12.90 -20.30 5.50
C SER A 179 -12.22 -20.32 6.87
N ALA A 180 -11.91 -19.14 7.39
CA ALA A 180 -11.35 -18.97 8.72
C ALA A 180 -11.72 -17.62 9.34
N GLN A 181 -11.39 -17.41 10.62
CA GLN A 181 -11.84 -16.21 11.33
C GLN A 181 -10.87 -15.04 11.16
N THR A 182 -9.78 -15.03 11.94
CA THR A 182 -8.84 -13.91 12.01
C THR A 182 -7.42 -14.41 11.80
N PHE A 183 -6.57 -13.58 11.18
CA PHE A 183 -5.17 -13.93 10.89
C PHE A 183 -5.07 -15.23 10.08
N CYS A 184 -5.65 -15.27 8.90
CA CYS A 184 -5.85 -16.52 8.15
C CYS A 184 -5.68 -16.31 6.65
N LEU A 185 -5.93 -17.34 5.85
CA LEU A 185 -5.91 -17.28 4.39
C LEU A 185 -4.60 -16.67 3.86
N GLY A 186 -3.48 -17.30 4.23
CA GLY A 186 -2.15 -16.85 3.83
C GLY A 186 -1.66 -15.60 4.58
N ALA A 187 -2.04 -15.39 5.84
CA ALA A 187 -1.54 -14.27 6.65
C ALA A 187 -0.15 -14.54 7.26
N GLY A 188 0.75 -13.56 7.27
CA GLY A 188 2.13 -13.70 7.78
C GLY A 188 2.56 -12.65 8.80
N PHE A 189 3.21 -13.09 9.89
CA PHE A 189 3.78 -12.22 10.94
C PHE A 189 5.10 -12.81 11.44
N PHE A 190 6.20 -12.07 11.30
CA PHE A 190 7.55 -12.62 11.52
C PHE A 190 7.82 -13.94 10.73
N GLY A 191 7.09 -14.16 9.63
CA GLY A 191 7.06 -15.43 8.91
C GLY A 191 6.30 -15.30 7.59
N ILE A 192 6.14 -16.40 6.87
CA ILE A 192 5.42 -16.43 5.60
C ILE A 192 4.22 -17.37 5.71
N GLY A 193 3.04 -16.79 5.57
CA GLY A 193 1.80 -17.54 5.37
C GLY A 193 1.42 -17.51 3.90
N PHE A 194 0.99 -18.62 3.33
CA PHE A 194 0.53 -18.63 1.95
C PHE A 194 -0.65 -19.56 1.66
N ILE A 195 -1.41 -19.21 0.62
CA ILE A 195 -2.28 -20.12 -0.14
C ILE A 195 -1.86 -20.02 -1.61
N GLN A 196 -1.80 -21.17 -2.28
CA GLN A 196 -1.61 -21.30 -3.72
C GLN A 196 -2.73 -22.20 -4.24
N ASP A 197 -3.65 -21.63 -5.00
CA ASP A 197 -4.68 -22.35 -5.75
C ASP A 197 -4.37 -22.23 -7.25
N TYR A 198 -4.52 -23.33 -8.01
CA TYR A 198 -4.15 -23.39 -9.43
C TYR A 198 -5.34 -23.54 -10.38
N SER A 199 -6.53 -23.86 -9.89
CA SER A 199 -7.75 -23.77 -10.67
C SER A 199 -8.99 -24.01 -9.83
N GLY A 200 -10.04 -23.25 -10.10
CA GLY A 200 -11.36 -23.61 -9.64
C GLY A 200 -12.40 -22.55 -9.89
N ASN A 201 -13.37 -22.42 -9.00
CA ASN A 201 -14.18 -21.23 -8.83
C ASN A 201 -14.39 -21.15 -7.34
N ASP A 202 -13.50 -20.44 -6.69
CA ASP A 202 -13.14 -20.65 -5.31
C ASP A 202 -13.71 -19.54 -4.45
N ILE A 203 -13.93 -19.88 -3.18
CA ILE A 203 -14.51 -18.95 -2.22
C ILE A 203 -13.55 -18.81 -1.06
N TYR A 204 -13.01 -17.60 -0.92
CA TYR A 204 -12.15 -17.19 0.17
C TYR A 204 -12.96 -16.36 1.16
N ASN A 205 -13.29 -16.91 2.32
CA ASN A 205 -14.15 -16.25 3.31
C ASN A 205 -13.43 -16.03 4.65
N SER A 206 -13.44 -14.80 5.16
CA SER A 206 -12.79 -14.48 6.43
C SER A 206 -13.36 -13.25 7.15
N ILE A 207 -12.96 -13.02 8.40
CA ILE A 207 -13.39 -11.82 9.16
C ILE A 207 -12.38 -10.69 8.98
N ASN A 208 -11.12 -10.90 9.34
CA ASN A 208 -10.07 -9.88 9.24
C ASN A 208 -8.64 -10.45 9.28
N TYR A 209 -7.66 -9.60 8.90
CA TYR A 209 -6.23 -9.94 8.83
C TYR A 209 -5.98 -11.17 7.94
N SER A 210 -6.46 -11.14 6.70
CA SER A 210 -6.57 -12.35 5.88
C SER A 210 -6.32 -12.11 4.39
N GLN A 211 -6.38 -13.18 3.58
CA GLN A 211 -6.29 -13.14 2.12
C GLN A 211 -5.01 -12.42 1.68
N GLY A 212 -3.87 -13.01 2.04
CA GLY A 212 -2.55 -12.42 1.76
C GLY A 212 -2.17 -11.26 2.67
N PHE A 213 -2.58 -11.27 3.94
CA PHE A 213 -2.28 -10.18 4.89
C PHE A 213 -0.84 -10.21 5.43
N GLY A 214 -0.12 -9.09 5.31
CA GLY A 214 1.26 -8.95 5.76
C GLY A 214 1.43 -8.09 7.00
N MET A 215 1.76 -8.68 8.15
CA MET A 215 2.11 -7.95 9.37
C MET A 215 3.62 -7.79 9.51
N THR A 216 4.08 -6.95 10.43
CA THR A 216 5.49 -6.71 10.78
C THR A 216 6.41 -7.92 10.58
N ARG A 217 7.45 -7.72 9.75
CA ARG A 217 8.45 -8.76 9.38
C ARG A 217 7.88 -10.06 8.79
N GLY A 218 6.61 -10.07 8.42
CA GLY A 218 5.96 -11.17 7.75
C GLY A 218 5.63 -10.85 6.30
N ALA A 219 5.44 -11.91 5.51
CA ALA A 219 4.80 -11.83 4.22
C ALA A 219 3.53 -12.70 4.24
N GLY A 220 2.39 -12.10 3.88
CA GLY A 220 1.17 -12.86 3.62
C GLY A 220 0.94 -12.95 2.12
N LEU A 221 0.66 -14.14 1.62
CA LEU A 221 0.56 -14.43 0.20
C LEU A 221 -0.73 -15.21 -0.10
N LEU A 222 -1.51 -14.76 -1.07
CA LEU A 222 -2.57 -15.55 -1.68
C LEU A 222 -2.37 -15.48 -3.19
N PHE A 223 -2.19 -16.64 -3.81
CA PHE A 223 -2.05 -16.78 -5.25
C PHE A 223 -3.17 -17.67 -5.77
N ASP A 224 -3.97 -17.14 -6.67
CA ASP A 224 -4.93 -17.87 -7.48
C ASP A 224 -4.46 -17.86 -8.95
N ASP A 225 -4.76 -18.91 -9.71
CA ASP A 225 -4.37 -19.03 -11.11
C ASP A 225 -5.53 -19.01 -12.10
N LYS A 226 -6.69 -19.59 -11.75
CA LYS A 226 -7.84 -19.66 -12.65
C LYS A 226 -9.11 -19.81 -11.85
N GLY A 227 -10.14 -19.06 -12.19
CA GLY A 227 -11.46 -19.32 -11.66
C GLY A 227 -12.35 -18.11 -11.79
N ASN A 228 -13.64 -18.20 -11.47
CA ASN A 228 -14.37 -16.98 -11.15
C ASN A 228 -14.55 -16.98 -9.63
N ASP A 229 -13.71 -16.23 -8.97
CA ASP A 229 -13.41 -16.38 -7.56
C ASP A 229 -14.07 -15.30 -6.72
N SER A 230 -14.33 -15.65 -5.47
CA SER A 230 -15.06 -14.80 -4.54
C SER A 230 -14.24 -14.56 -3.28
N TYR A 231 -13.65 -13.38 -3.20
CA TYR A 231 -12.90 -12.88 -2.05
C TYR A 231 -13.83 -12.13 -1.11
N LEU A 232 -14.38 -12.86 -0.15
CA LEU A 232 -15.47 -12.40 0.71
C LEU A 232 -14.99 -12.11 2.13
N ILE A 233 -15.65 -11.13 2.74
CA ILE A 233 -15.41 -10.75 4.13
C ILE A 233 -16.72 -10.73 4.91
N ASP A 234 -16.68 -11.22 6.15
CA ASP A 234 -17.74 -11.10 7.14
C ASP A 234 -17.15 -10.38 8.37
N SER A 235 -16.62 -9.18 8.18
CA SER A 235 -15.99 -8.45 9.28
C SER A 235 -17.01 -8.05 10.34
N ARG A 236 -16.66 -8.30 11.60
CA ARG A 236 -17.51 -8.04 12.78
C ARG A 236 -16.92 -6.99 13.71
N SER A 237 -15.76 -6.45 13.38
CA SER A 237 -15.04 -5.47 14.20
C SER A 237 -15.34 -4.05 13.73
N LEU A 238 -16.30 -3.38 14.38
CA LEU A 238 -16.71 -2.03 14.01
C LEU A 238 -15.55 -1.03 14.16
N ASP A 239 -15.37 -0.15 13.18
CA ASP A 239 -14.49 1.02 13.31
C ASP A 239 -15.18 2.14 14.10
N VAL A 240 -15.38 1.87 15.40
CA VAL A 240 -16.07 2.75 16.36
C VAL A 240 -15.54 4.19 16.38
N THR A 241 -14.32 4.42 15.89
CA THR A 241 -13.69 5.74 15.90
C THR A 241 -14.12 6.63 14.73
N ARG A 242 -14.56 6.02 13.62
CA ARG A 242 -14.90 6.73 12.37
C ARG A 242 -16.35 6.54 11.96
N TYR A 243 -16.92 5.36 12.19
CA TYR A 243 -18.22 4.96 11.66
C TYR A 243 -19.03 4.16 12.68
N SER A 244 -20.36 4.21 12.55
CA SER A 244 -21.30 3.42 13.36
C SER A 244 -21.75 2.12 12.67
N ASP A 245 -21.42 1.96 11.40
CA ASP A 245 -21.97 0.96 10.48
C ASP A 245 -20.93 0.37 9.50
N HIS A 246 -19.63 0.56 9.76
CA HIS A 246 -18.53 0.04 8.94
C HIS A 246 -17.45 -0.67 9.76
N PHE A 247 -16.83 -1.68 9.18
CA PHE A 247 -16.01 -2.69 9.86
C PHE A 247 -14.57 -2.75 9.34
N ILE A 248 -13.65 -3.10 10.25
CA ILE A 248 -12.22 -3.25 9.98
C ILE A 248 -11.94 -4.60 9.32
N SER A 249 -11.37 -4.58 8.13
CA SER A 249 -11.17 -5.73 7.26
C SER A 249 -9.70 -6.18 7.28
N MET A 250 -8.78 -5.33 6.83
CA MET A 250 -7.34 -5.62 6.70
C MET A 250 -7.05 -6.92 5.94
N ASN A 251 -7.51 -7.03 4.70
CA ASN A 251 -7.37 -8.23 3.88
C ASN A 251 -7.04 -7.93 2.42
N GLN A 252 -7.00 -8.96 1.57
CA GLN A 252 -6.82 -8.83 0.12
C GLN A 252 -5.52 -8.09 -0.21
N GLY A 253 -4.41 -8.68 0.23
CA GLY A 253 -3.08 -8.12 0.05
C GLY A 253 -2.75 -6.93 0.96
N PHE A 254 -3.51 -6.71 2.04
CA PHE A 254 -3.26 -5.57 2.94
C PHE A 254 -2.00 -5.78 3.80
N ALA A 255 -1.24 -4.71 4.04
CA ALA A 255 -0.07 -4.74 4.91
C ALA A 255 -0.16 -3.78 6.11
N PHE A 256 0.29 -4.22 7.28
CA PHE A 256 0.13 -3.48 8.53
C PHE A 256 1.37 -3.48 9.43
N GLY A 257 1.77 -2.28 9.88
CA GLY A 257 2.75 -2.06 10.93
C GLY A 257 2.16 -1.53 12.24
N LEU A 258 2.74 -1.93 13.36
CA LEU A 258 2.34 -1.46 14.69
C LEU A 258 2.90 -0.05 14.94
N ARG A 259 2.12 0.98 14.62
CA ARG A 259 2.49 2.38 14.85
C ARG A 259 2.62 2.74 16.35
N PRO A 260 3.63 3.56 16.74
CA PRO A 260 4.77 4.04 15.97
C PRO A 260 6.02 3.15 16.03
N TYR A 261 5.90 1.92 16.52
CA TYR A 261 7.02 1.13 17.02
C TYR A 261 7.69 0.25 15.96
N PHE A 262 6.89 -0.41 15.12
CA PHE A 262 7.39 -1.43 14.19
C PHE A 262 6.81 -1.25 12.79
N ALA A 263 7.68 -1.30 11.78
CA ALA A 263 7.29 -1.24 10.38
C ALA A 263 6.47 -2.47 9.97
N GLY A 264 5.56 -2.30 9.02
CA GLY A 264 4.71 -3.37 8.51
C GLY A 264 5.44 -4.44 7.72
N GLY A 265 4.66 -5.43 7.28
CA GLY A 265 5.11 -6.51 6.41
C GLY A 265 4.80 -6.27 4.95
N ILE A 266 4.75 -7.36 4.20
CA ILE A 266 4.36 -7.40 2.79
C ILE A 266 3.08 -8.23 2.67
N GLY A 267 2.01 -7.65 2.14
CA GLY A 267 0.78 -8.36 1.83
C GLY A 267 0.60 -8.46 0.32
N ILE A 268 0.31 -9.65 -0.20
CA ILE A 268 0.10 -9.88 -1.64
C ILE A 268 -1.13 -10.78 -1.81
N LEU A 269 -2.09 -10.29 -2.58
CA LEU A 269 -3.08 -11.11 -3.26
C LEU A 269 -2.79 -10.99 -4.77
N GLN A 270 -2.66 -12.11 -5.46
CA GLN A 270 -2.58 -12.14 -6.91
C GLN A 270 -3.56 -13.17 -7.47
N ASP A 271 -4.41 -12.70 -8.36
CA ASP A 271 -5.27 -13.50 -9.22
C ASP A 271 -4.76 -13.40 -10.67
N ASN A 272 -4.94 -14.45 -11.46
CA ASN A 272 -4.40 -14.51 -12.82
C ASN A 272 -5.45 -14.58 -13.93
N ASP A 273 -6.65 -15.09 -13.66
CA ASP A 273 -7.66 -15.34 -14.69
C ASP A 273 -9.04 -15.57 -14.07
N GLY A 274 -10.02 -14.74 -14.41
CA GLY A 274 -11.34 -14.92 -13.84
C GLY A 274 -12.40 -13.91 -14.18
N ASN A 275 -13.45 -13.85 -13.37
CA ASN A 275 -14.36 -12.70 -13.31
C ASN A 275 -14.76 -12.58 -11.84
N ASP A 276 -13.97 -11.82 -11.10
CA ASP A 276 -13.79 -12.04 -9.69
C ASP A 276 -14.50 -10.97 -8.87
N ILE A 277 -14.83 -11.35 -7.64
CA ILE A 277 -15.52 -10.48 -6.70
C ILE A 277 -14.61 -10.24 -5.51
N TYR A 278 -14.07 -9.03 -5.44
CA TYR A 278 -13.31 -8.53 -4.30
C TYR A 278 -14.23 -7.69 -3.42
N ASN A 279 -14.57 -8.22 -2.24
CA ASN A 279 -15.36 -7.50 -1.26
C ASN A 279 -14.53 -7.20 -0.02
N SER A 280 -14.36 -5.92 0.30
CA SER A 280 -13.72 -5.43 1.52
C SER A 280 -14.49 -4.22 2.05
N ASP A 281 -14.35 -3.91 3.34
CA ASP A 281 -14.92 -2.71 3.94
C ASP A 281 -13.78 -1.70 4.20
N ILE A 282 -13.36 -1.49 5.45
CA ILE A 282 -12.26 -0.59 5.79
C ILE A 282 -10.93 -1.36 5.82
N PHE A 283 -9.94 -0.88 5.06
CA PHE A 283 -8.60 -1.47 4.88
C PHE A 283 -8.64 -2.76 4.07
N GLY A 284 -8.23 -2.71 2.80
CA GLY A 284 -8.09 -3.92 1.99
C GLY A 284 -7.56 -3.64 0.59
N GLN A 285 -7.67 -4.61 -0.31
CA GLN A 285 -7.46 -4.47 -1.76
C GLN A 285 -6.14 -3.76 -2.11
N GLY A 286 -5.02 -4.37 -1.71
CA GLY A 286 -3.69 -3.84 -1.95
C GLY A 286 -3.37 -2.56 -1.18
N GLY A 287 -4.15 -2.23 -0.15
CA GLY A 287 -3.86 -1.11 0.74
C GLY A 287 -2.75 -1.41 1.76
N ALA A 288 -2.20 -0.38 2.39
CA ALA A 288 -1.24 -0.58 3.47
C ALA A 288 -1.23 0.54 4.51
N TYR A 289 -0.78 0.19 5.71
CA TYR A 289 -0.72 1.08 6.86
C TYR A 289 0.63 0.93 7.61
N TRP A 290 1.28 2.07 7.88
CA TRP A 290 2.49 2.20 8.68
C TRP A 290 3.69 1.36 8.18
N PHE A 291 4.42 1.90 7.19
CA PHE A 291 5.61 1.25 6.59
C PHE A 291 5.37 -0.18 6.04
N GLY A 292 4.12 -0.61 5.86
CA GLY A 292 3.79 -1.84 5.15
C GLY A 292 3.81 -1.64 3.64
N ALA A 293 3.87 -2.74 2.90
CA ALA A 293 3.70 -2.76 1.45
C ALA A 293 2.62 -3.77 1.06
N GLY A 294 1.48 -3.27 0.58
CA GLY A 294 0.33 -4.08 0.19
C GLY A 294 0.13 -4.08 -1.32
N PHE A 295 -0.24 -5.24 -1.86
CA PHE A 295 -0.41 -5.47 -3.30
C PHE A 295 -1.67 -6.32 -3.55
N LEU A 296 -2.53 -5.83 -4.42
CA LEU A 296 -3.52 -6.64 -5.12
C LEU A 296 -3.17 -6.61 -6.61
N ILE A 297 -3.05 -7.78 -7.23
CA ILE A 297 -2.65 -7.91 -8.63
C ILE A 297 -3.66 -8.83 -9.31
N ASP A 298 -4.52 -8.27 -10.14
CA ASP A 298 -5.37 -9.02 -11.05
C ASP A 298 -4.78 -8.94 -12.46
N LYS A 299 -4.83 -10.03 -13.22
CA LYS A 299 -4.24 -10.06 -14.57
C LYS A 299 -5.27 -10.17 -15.68
N ASN A 300 -6.48 -10.64 -15.39
CA ASN A 300 -7.48 -10.88 -16.42
C ASN A 300 -8.84 -11.16 -15.82
N GLY A 301 -9.85 -10.40 -16.21
CA GLY A 301 -11.21 -10.75 -15.88
C GLY A 301 -12.24 -9.72 -16.27
N ASN A 302 -13.38 -9.69 -15.58
CA ASN A 302 -14.28 -8.54 -15.58
C ASN A 302 -14.78 -8.44 -14.15
N ASP A 303 -14.06 -7.66 -13.36
CA ASP A 303 -13.92 -7.84 -11.94
C ASP A 303 -14.66 -6.75 -11.18
N LYS A 304 -14.98 -7.07 -9.93
CA LYS A 304 -15.75 -6.19 -9.05
C LYS A 304 -14.99 -5.93 -7.78
N TYR A 305 -14.40 -4.75 -7.71
CA TYR A 305 -13.72 -4.22 -6.55
C TYR A 305 -14.66 -3.38 -5.70
N ASN A 306 -15.23 -4.00 -4.67
CA ASN A 306 -16.07 -3.33 -3.68
C ASN A 306 -15.25 -3.08 -2.42
N GLY A 307 -14.93 -1.82 -2.16
CA GLY A 307 -14.28 -1.35 -0.94
C GLY A 307 -15.12 -0.26 -0.27
N TYR A 308 -14.83 0.08 0.98
CA TYR A 308 -15.36 1.31 1.57
C TYR A 308 -14.28 2.38 1.74
N GLN A 309 -13.24 2.12 2.53
CA GLN A 309 -12.21 3.13 2.80
C GLN A 309 -10.84 2.50 2.98
N TYR A 310 -9.78 3.22 2.59
CA TYR A 310 -8.40 2.74 2.67
C TYR A 310 -8.18 1.45 1.87
N SER A 311 -8.74 1.41 0.66
CA SER A 311 -8.75 0.25 -0.24
C SER A 311 -8.23 0.62 -1.63
N GLN A 312 -8.09 -0.37 -2.52
CA GLN A 312 -7.76 -0.18 -3.93
C GLN A 312 -6.44 0.58 -4.12
N GLY A 313 -5.36 0.00 -3.57
CA GLY A 313 -4.02 0.55 -3.70
C GLY A 313 -3.76 1.81 -2.87
N SER A 314 -4.41 1.99 -1.72
CA SER A 314 -4.18 3.13 -0.84
C SER A 314 -2.99 2.91 0.11
N GLY A 315 -2.00 3.81 0.09
CA GLY A 315 -0.89 3.80 1.05
C GLY A 315 -1.04 4.86 2.14
N VAL A 316 -0.92 4.44 3.41
CA VAL A 316 -1.16 5.30 4.58
C VAL A 316 0.01 5.30 5.57
N HIS A 317 0.44 6.48 6.02
CA HIS A 317 1.52 6.66 7.01
C HIS A 317 2.84 5.98 6.59
N PHE A 318 3.50 6.48 5.53
CA PHE A 318 4.73 5.90 4.95
C PHE A 318 4.57 4.53 4.29
N ALA A 319 3.36 3.98 4.25
CA ALA A 319 3.10 2.69 3.61
C ALA A 319 2.94 2.82 2.10
N ILE A 320 3.10 1.70 1.40
CA ILE A 320 2.95 1.54 -0.04
C ILE A 320 1.71 0.67 -0.27
N GLY A 321 0.69 1.23 -0.92
CA GLY A 321 -0.46 0.47 -1.41
C GLY A 321 -0.45 0.45 -2.93
N VAL A 322 -0.71 -0.72 -3.52
CA VAL A 322 -0.75 -0.93 -4.96
C VAL A 322 -1.92 -1.85 -5.32
N LEU A 323 -2.74 -1.42 -6.26
CA LEU A 323 -3.64 -2.28 -7.03
C LEU A 323 -3.20 -2.24 -8.49
N LEU A 324 -2.94 -3.40 -9.07
CA LEU A 324 -2.68 -3.57 -10.50
C LEU A 324 -3.81 -4.43 -11.07
N ASP A 325 -4.51 -3.90 -12.06
CA ASP A 325 -5.42 -4.66 -12.93
C ASP A 325 -4.84 -4.59 -14.35
N LEU A 326 -4.72 -5.74 -15.02
CA LEU A 326 -4.10 -5.77 -16.34
C LEU A 326 -5.11 -5.86 -17.48
N LYS A 327 -6.30 -6.42 -17.25
CA LYS A 327 -7.28 -6.62 -18.32
C LYS A 327 -8.65 -6.84 -17.71
N GLY A 328 -9.64 -6.14 -18.26
CA GLY A 328 -11.01 -6.52 -18.03
C GLY A 328 -12.02 -5.50 -18.47
N THR A 329 -13.15 -5.47 -17.80
CA THR A 329 -14.11 -4.39 -17.88
C THR A 329 -14.74 -4.32 -16.51
N ASP A 330 -14.15 -3.46 -15.69
CA ASP A 330 -14.08 -3.64 -14.26
C ASP A 330 -14.87 -2.55 -13.54
N PHE A 331 -15.26 -2.88 -12.31
CA PHE A 331 -16.08 -2.01 -11.48
C PHE A 331 -15.39 -1.75 -10.16
N TYR A 332 -14.92 -0.52 -9.99
CA TYR A 332 -14.27 -0.04 -8.77
C TYR A 332 -15.22 0.85 -7.99
N SER A 333 -15.61 0.43 -6.78
CA SER A 333 -16.50 1.22 -5.92
C SER A 333 -15.92 1.40 -4.53
N THR A 334 -15.76 2.67 -4.12
CA THR A 334 -15.27 3.05 -2.77
C THR A 334 -15.94 4.32 -2.24
N SER A 335 -15.71 4.63 -0.96
CA SER A 335 -16.03 5.93 -0.36
C SER A 335 -14.83 6.88 -0.40
N GLY A 336 -13.73 6.57 0.27
CA GLY A 336 -12.58 7.46 0.17
C GLY A 336 -11.25 6.91 0.61
N VAL A 337 -10.22 7.75 0.49
CA VAL A 337 -8.82 7.34 0.72
C VAL A 337 -8.54 6.02 -0.01
N SER A 338 -8.89 5.96 -1.29
CA SER A 338 -8.86 4.73 -2.10
C SER A 338 -8.48 5.03 -3.54
N GLN A 339 -8.43 4.02 -4.41
CA GLN A 339 -8.13 4.17 -5.84
C GLN A 339 -6.82 4.93 -6.05
N GLY A 340 -5.73 4.34 -5.56
CA GLY A 340 -4.39 4.89 -5.65
C GLY A 340 -4.17 6.14 -4.79
N CYS A 341 -4.88 6.28 -3.67
CA CYS A 341 -4.70 7.43 -2.78
C CYS A 341 -3.44 7.29 -1.91
N GLY A 342 -2.61 8.34 -1.88
CA GLY A 342 -1.52 8.47 -0.91
C GLY A 342 -1.93 9.34 0.26
N HIS A 343 -1.88 8.81 1.49
CA HIS A 343 -2.21 9.57 2.70
C HIS A 343 -1.07 9.60 3.71
N ASP A 344 -0.77 10.78 4.24
CA ASP A 344 0.20 10.97 5.32
C ASP A 344 1.59 10.40 5.01
N VAL A 345 2.25 10.94 3.97
CA VAL A 345 3.54 10.45 3.45
C VAL A 345 3.46 9.02 2.86
N GLY A 346 2.27 8.43 2.76
CA GLY A 346 2.05 7.17 2.06
C GLY A 346 2.07 7.31 0.54
N PHE A 347 2.32 6.20 -0.14
CA PHE A 347 2.26 6.08 -1.59
C PHE A 347 1.12 5.15 -1.98
N GLY A 348 0.19 5.63 -2.80
CA GLY A 348 -0.87 4.83 -3.38
C GLY A 348 -0.79 4.79 -4.90
N LEU A 349 -1.03 3.62 -5.47
CA LEU A 349 -1.13 3.39 -6.92
C LEU A 349 -2.34 2.50 -7.22
N LEU A 350 -3.18 2.95 -8.14
CA LEU A 350 -4.06 2.09 -8.92
C LEU A 350 -3.60 2.19 -10.37
N TYR A 351 -3.26 1.06 -10.96
CA TYR A 351 -2.88 0.96 -12.37
C TYR A 351 -3.82 -0.04 -13.04
N ASP A 352 -4.56 0.45 -14.04
CA ASP A 352 -5.41 -0.34 -14.91
C ASP A 352 -4.82 -0.27 -16.33
N LEU A 353 -4.63 -1.42 -16.97
CA LEU A 353 -3.97 -1.48 -18.27
C LEU A 353 -4.95 -1.54 -19.45
N SER A 354 -6.09 -2.22 -19.32
CA SER A 354 -7.02 -2.31 -20.45
C SER A 354 -8.42 -2.68 -20.01
N GLY A 355 -9.40 -1.96 -20.52
CA GLY A 355 -10.78 -2.30 -20.29
C GLY A 355 -11.75 -1.24 -20.75
N SER A 356 -12.88 -1.10 -20.07
CA SER A 356 -13.84 0.00 -20.28
C SER A 356 -14.57 0.21 -18.97
N ASP A 357 -13.84 0.80 -18.03
CA ASP A 357 -13.94 0.56 -16.61
C ASP A 357 -14.79 1.62 -15.93
N ASN A 358 -15.29 1.29 -14.73
CA ASN A 358 -16.16 2.17 -13.98
C ASN A 358 -15.61 2.41 -12.59
N TYR A 359 -15.13 3.63 -12.37
CA TYR A 359 -14.59 4.11 -11.11
C TYR A 359 -15.58 5.00 -10.38
N SER A 360 -16.07 4.53 -9.22
CA SER A 360 -16.94 5.28 -8.33
C SER A 360 -16.27 5.51 -6.98
N ALA A 361 -16.16 6.78 -6.59
CA ALA A 361 -15.65 7.18 -5.28
C ALA A 361 -16.43 8.37 -4.69
N ILE A 362 -16.38 8.56 -3.37
CA ILE A 362 -16.93 9.76 -2.73
C ILE A 362 -15.86 10.87 -2.66
N SER A 363 -14.68 10.62 -2.10
CA SER A 363 -13.66 11.66 -1.85
C SER A 363 -12.25 11.08 -1.73
N LEU A 364 -11.20 11.91 -1.79
CA LEU A 364 -9.80 11.50 -1.57
C LEU A 364 -9.43 10.19 -2.28
N SER A 365 -9.78 10.09 -3.56
CA SER A 365 -9.59 8.91 -4.38
C SER A 365 -9.25 9.31 -5.81
N GLN A 366 -9.04 8.33 -6.70
CA GLN A 366 -8.65 8.55 -8.11
C GLN A 366 -7.33 9.33 -8.16
N GLY A 367 -6.28 8.74 -7.58
CA GLY A 367 -4.93 9.30 -7.57
C GLY A 367 -4.75 10.53 -6.70
N ALA A 368 -5.56 10.70 -5.65
CA ALA A 368 -5.41 11.83 -4.73
C ALA A 368 -4.21 11.64 -3.78
N GLY A 369 -3.38 12.67 -3.62
CA GLY A 369 -2.40 12.80 -2.56
C GLY A 369 -2.91 13.73 -1.46
N ASN A 370 -2.94 13.26 -0.21
CA ASN A 370 -3.27 14.10 0.95
C ASN A 370 -2.25 13.99 2.07
N ALA A 371 -2.06 15.09 2.81
CA ALA A 371 -1.18 15.13 3.97
C ALA A 371 0.25 14.66 3.66
N ASN A 372 0.81 15.10 2.53
CA ASN A 372 2.13 14.77 2.00
C ASN A 372 2.25 13.40 1.34
N GLY A 373 1.12 12.72 1.12
CA GLY A 373 1.09 11.48 0.37
C GLY A 373 1.24 11.71 -1.13
N ILE A 374 1.59 10.62 -1.82
CA ILE A 374 1.67 10.54 -3.27
C ILE A 374 0.58 9.58 -3.72
N GLY A 375 -0.41 10.08 -4.45
CA GLY A 375 -1.46 9.26 -5.04
C GLY A 375 -1.35 9.27 -6.55
N ILE A 376 -1.53 8.10 -7.16
CA ILE A 376 -1.50 7.88 -8.61
C ILE A 376 -2.66 6.96 -9.00
N ILE A 377 -3.46 7.39 -9.95
CA ILE A 377 -4.27 6.51 -10.78
C ILE A 377 -3.80 6.65 -12.22
N PHE A 378 -3.66 5.51 -12.90
CA PHE A 378 -3.18 5.45 -14.27
C PHE A 378 -3.96 4.37 -15.01
N ASP A 379 -4.77 4.78 -15.97
CA ASP A 379 -5.61 3.95 -16.83
C ASP A 379 -5.10 4.08 -18.28
N GLU A 380 -4.76 2.97 -18.94
CA GLU A 380 -4.10 3.01 -20.26
C GLU A 380 -5.04 2.91 -21.47
N GLU A 381 -6.03 2.02 -21.44
CA GLU A 381 -6.87 1.71 -22.60
C GLU A 381 -8.32 1.56 -22.18
N GLY A 382 -9.23 2.36 -22.74
CA GLY A 382 -10.64 2.09 -22.52
C GLY A 382 -11.61 3.12 -23.01
N SER A 383 -12.77 3.17 -22.36
CA SER A 383 -13.78 4.20 -22.55
C SER A 383 -14.56 4.22 -21.24
N ASP A 384 -14.06 5.05 -20.34
CA ASP A 384 -14.13 4.80 -18.90
C ASP A 384 -15.09 5.76 -18.21
N GLY A 385 -15.59 5.35 -17.06
CA GLY A 385 -16.55 6.08 -16.25
C GLY A 385 -15.95 6.50 -14.92
N TYR A 386 -15.67 7.80 -14.74
CA TYR A 386 -15.11 8.33 -13.50
C TYR A 386 -16.14 9.16 -12.72
N LEU A 387 -16.78 8.52 -11.75
CA LEU A 387 -17.72 9.13 -10.82
C LEU A 387 -17.03 9.52 -9.53
N SER A 388 -17.05 10.82 -9.22
CA SER A 388 -16.71 11.30 -7.88
C SER A 388 -17.80 12.21 -7.32
N LYS A 389 -18.13 12.01 -6.04
CA LYS A 389 -19.14 12.86 -5.35
C LYS A 389 -18.54 14.19 -4.87
N ASP A 390 -17.30 14.18 -4.38
CA ASP A 390 -16.54 15.37 -3.99
C ASP A 390 -15.37 15.58 -4.95
N SER A 391 -15.62 16.30 -6.03
CA SER A 391 -14.62 16.61 -7.06
C SER A 391 -13.48 17.51 -6.58
N ARG A 392 -13.54 18.07 -5.36
CA ARG A 392 -12.54 19.03 -4.86
C ARG A 392 -11.26 18.36 -4.41
N ASN A 393 -11.31 17.08 -4.08
CA ASN A 393 -10.19 16.33 -3.50
C ASN A 393 -9.96 14.95 -4.14
N THR A 394 -10.49 14.74 -5.35
CA THR A 394 -10.29 13.56 -6.18
C THR A 394 -9.57 13.93 -7.48
N ARG A 395 -9.32 12.95 -8.35
CA ARG A 395 -8.83 13.13 -9.73
C ARG A 395 -7.48 13.84 -9.77
N GLY A 396 -6.49 13.22 -9.13
CA GLY A 396 -5.13 13.76 -9.11
C GLY A 396 -4.99 14.97 -8.19
N PHE A 397 -5.82 15.10 -7.16
CA PHE A 397 -5.71 16.19 -6.18
C PHE A 397 -4.42 16.08 -5.34
N GLY A 398 -3.73 17.21 -5.09
CA GLY A 398 -2.62 17.31 -4.14
C GLY A 398 -2.67 18.58 -3.27
N ASP A 399 -2.60 18.47 -1.95
CA ASP A 399 -2.63 19.63 -1.03
C ASP A 399 -1.27 20.01 -0.44
N PHE A 400 -1.19 21.20 0.18
CA PHE A 400 -0.10 21.54 1.08
C PHE A 400 -0.57 21.32 2.52
N ARG A 401 0.10 20.46 3.29
CA ARG A 401 -0.29 20.22 4.68
C ARG A 401 0.93 19.86 5.52
N ARG A 402 0.96 20.28 6.79
CA ARG A 402 2.07 19.96 7.72
C ARG A 402 3.45 20.32 7.17
N ASP A 403 3.54 21.43 6.44
CA ASP A 403 4.76 21.99 5.85
C ASP A 403 5.39 21.20 4.68
N TYR A 404 4.70 20.19 4.12
CA TYR A 404 5.08 19.57 2.85
C TYR A 404 3.91 19.59 1.84
N GLY A 405 4.22 19.26 0.58
CA GLY A 405 3.23 19.10 -0.48
C GLY A 405 2.90 17.62 -0.71
N SER A 406 1.64 17.34 -0.98
CA SER A 406 1.15 16.06 -1.49
C SER A 406 1.15 16.09 -3.01
N LEU A 407 1.44 14.96 -3.67
CA LEU A 407 1.36 14.83 -5.12
C LEU A 407 0.14 13.97 -5.48
N GLY A 408 -0.71 14.49 -6.34
CA GLY A 408 -1.79 13.70 -6.94
C GLY A 408 -1.63 13.64 -8.44
N ILE A 409 -1.76 12.44 -9.02
CA ILE A 409 -1.68 12.21 -10.46
C ILE A 409 -2.88 11.37 -10.86
N PHE A 410 -3.68 11.90 -11.78
CA PHE A 410 -4.68 11.16 -12.52
C PHE A 410 -4.27 11.16 -13.97
N THR A 411 -4.23 9.99 -14.59
CA THR A 411 -3.94 9.85 -16.01
C THR A 411 -4.83 8.77 -16.58
N ASP A 412 -5.65 9.15 -17.55
CA ASP A 412 -6.31 8.28 -18.51
C ASP A 412 -5.65 8.54 -19.87
N VAL A 413 -5.17 7.48 -20.52
CA VAL A 413 -4.30 7.59 -21.69
C VAL A 413 -5.05 7.43 -23.01
N SER A 414 -6.18 6.75 -23.05
CA SER A 414 -6.95 6.62 -24.28
C SER A 414 -8.39 6.21 -24.03
N GLY A 415 -9.30 6.90 -24.69
CA GLY A 415 -10.69 6.53 -24.62
C GLY A 415 -11.63 7.64 -24.97
N LYS A 416 -12.92 7.36 -24.84
CA LYS A 416 -13.93 8.40 -24.80
C LYS A 416 -14.69 8.29 -23.49
N ASP A 417 -14.36 9.19 -22.58
CA ASP A 417 -14.62 8.92 -21.18
C ASP A 417 -15.75 9.79 -20.64
N PHE A 418 -16.35 9.29 -19.58
CA PHE A 418 -17.42 9.95 -18.87
C PHE A 418 -16.94 10.38 -17.49
N TYR A 419 -17.10 11.67 -17.20
CA TYR A 419 -16.79 12.25 -15.90
C TYR A 419 -18.06 12.79 -15.24
N SER A 420 -18.16 12.68 -13.90
CA SER A 420 -19.28 13.29 -13.16
C SER A 420 -19.36 14.83 -13.28
N GLU A 421 -18.33 15.48 -13.81
CA GLU A 421 -18.32 16.90 -14.19
C GLU A 421 -18.09 17.01 -15.71
N SER A 422 -18.76 17.95 -16.38
CA SER A 422 -18.56 18.17 -17.82
C SER A 422 -17.16 18.70 -18.14
N ASP A 423 -16.75 18.54 -19.40
CA ASP A 423 -15.54 19.17 -19.98
C ASP A 423 -14.19 18.65 -19.43
N TYR A 424 -14.18 17.47 -18.80
CA TYR A 424 -12.94 16.76 -18.42
C TYR A 424 -12.42 15.81 -19.50
N ASP A 425 -13.32 15.27 -20.32
CA ASP A 425 -12.95 14.43 -21.47
C ASP A 425 -11.99 15.20 -22.40
N SER A 426 -10.88 14.55 -22.74
CA SER A 426 -9.77 15.01 -23.54
C SER A 426 -9.12 16.29 -23.01
N SER A 427 -8.88 16.38 -21.69
CA SER A 427 -8.36 17.59 -21.04
C SER A 427 -7.14 17.35 -20.16
N ILE A 428 -6.33 18.41 -20.01
CA ILE A 428 -5.21 18.45 -19.07
C ILE A 428 -5.45 19.62 -18.11
N VAL A 429 -5.58 19.30 -16.83
CA VAL A 429 -5.97 20.27 -15.80
C VAL A 429 -5.02 20.17 -14.62
N LEU A 430 -4.50 21.33 -14.20
CA LEU A 430 -3.88 21.45 -12.89
C LEU A 430 -5.00 21.41 -11.83
N LYS A 431 -5.19 20.27 -11.17
CA LYS A 431 -6.33 20.04 -10.26
C LYS A 431 -6.21 20.82 -8.95
N SER A 432 -4.99 21.03 -8.49
CA SER A 432 -4.66 21.78 -7.28
C SER A 432 -3.22 22.30 -7.37
N ARG A 433 -2.66 22.86 -6.30
CA ARG A 433 -1.27 23.38 -6.33
C ARG A 433 -0.22 22.33 -6.72
N TYR A 434 -0.47 21.07 -6.41
CA TYR A 434 0.48 19.96 -6.59
C TYR A 434 -0.17 18.74 -7.25
N GLY A 435 -1.33 18.93 -7.87
CA GLY A 435 -2.13 17.87 -8.44
C GLY A 435 -2.32 18.03 -9.94
N MET A 436 -2.28 16.93 -10.69
CA MET A 436 -2.46 16.93 -12.14
C MET A 436 -3.53 15.91 -12.55
N PHE A 437 -4.41 16.35 -13.43
CA PHE A 437 -5.37 15.53 -14.15
C PHE A 437 -4.99 15.56 -15.63
N THR A 438 -4.93 14.39 -16.25
CA THR A 438 -4.64 14.20 -17.67
C THR A 438 -5.60 13.16 -18.20
N ASP A 439 -6.24 13.49 -19.31
CA ASP A 439 -7.15 12.60 -20.04
C ASP A 439 -6.92 12.81 -21.53
N LEU A 440 -6.77 11.72 -22.28
CA LEU A 440 -6.32 11.72 -23.67
C LEU A 440 -7.26 10.85 -24.52
N TYR A 441 -7.68 11.34 -25.69
CA TYR A 441 -8.64 10.64 -26.55
C TYR A 441 -8.07 9.47 -27.35
N GLU A 442 -6.84 9.63 -27.86
CA GLU A 442 -6.09 8.58 -28.52
C GLU A 442 -4.74 8.52 -27.82
N PHE A 443 -4.22 7.30 -27.61
CA PHE A 443 -2.80 7.09 -27.36
C PHE A 443 -2.08 7.66 -28.59
N GLU A 444 -1.74 8.95 -28.57
CA GLU A 444 -0.72 9.46 -29.46
C GLU A 444 0.48 8.61 -29.11
N LYS A 445 0.74 7.61 -29.94
CA LYS A 445 2.01 6.91 -29.93
C LYS A 445 3.05 8.01 -29.88
N LEU A 446 3.71 8.14 -28.74
CA LEU A 446 4.99 8.83 -28.60
C LEU A 446 6.07 8.16 -29.48
N THR A 447 5.68 7.25 -30.37
CA THR A 447 6.36 6.86 -31.58
C THR A 447 5.65 7.43 -32.81
N SER A 448 6.19 8.54 -33.32
CA SER A 448 5.95 9.16 -34.63
C SER A 448 4.72 10.05 -34.85
N SER A 449 4.70 11.20 -34.15
CA SER A 449 4.44 12.48 -34.82
C SER A 449 5.62 13.44 -34.60
N ASN A 450 6.54 13.47 -35.58
CA ASN A 450 7.42 14.62 -35.79
C ASN A 450 6.53 15.80 -36.22
N ASN A 451 5.89 16.43 -35.24
CA ASN A 451 5.52 17.85 -35.23
C ASN A 451 5.17 18.25 -33.80
N ILE A 452 6.07 17.93 -32.84
CA ILE A 452 6.40 18.92 -31.84
C ILE A 452 6.86 20.13 -32.66
N GLY A 453 5.98 21.10 -32.89
CA GLY A 453 6.41 22.40 -33.37
C GLY A 453 7.54 22.78 -32.45
N ASN A 454 8.77 22.80 -32.96
CA ASN A 454 10.00 22.92 -32.17
C ASN A 454 9.72 23.87 -31.00
N ASN A 455 9.49 23.35 -29.80
CA ASN A 455 9.60 24.12 -28.58
C ASN A 455 11.10 24.27 -28.41
N THR A 456 11.66 25.10 -29.29
CA THR A 456 13.04 25.51 -29.30
C THR A 456 13.23 26.10 -27.92
N LEU A 457 13.84 25.33 -27.02
CA LEU A 457 14.23 25.83 -25.72
C LEU A 457 15.11 27.03 -26.00
N ALA A 458 14.63 28.21 -25.62
CA ALA A 458 15.35 29.43 -25.85
C ALA A 458 16.58 29.40 -24.95
N TYR A 459 17.76 29.64 -25.53
CA TYR A 459 19.01 29.73 -24.78
C TYR A 459 19.40 31.20 -24.58
N PRO A 460 19.83 31.59 -23.37
CA PRO A 460 20.45 32.90 -23.16
C PRO A 460 21.78 32.95 -23.93
N ASP A 461 22.06 34.11 -24.51
CA ASP A 461 23.35 34.37 -25.13
C ASP A 461 24.40 34.48 -24.01
N SER A 462 25.20 33.43 -23.84
CA SER A 462 26.24 33.36 -22.80
C SER A 462 27.37 34.36 -23.01
N SER A 463 27.48 34.99 -24.18
CA SER A 463 28.44 36.06 -24.46
C SER A 463 27.92 37.45 -24.07
N LYS A 464 26.61 37.61 -23.85
CA LYS A 464 25.99 38.87 -23.42
C LYS A 464 26.09 39.01 -21.90
N SER A 465 26.49 40.20 -21.45
CA SER A 465 26.36 40.60 -20.05
C SER A 465 24.93 41.07 -19.79
N TYR A 466 24.24 40.46 -18.83
CA TYR A 466 22.88 40.81 -18.41
C TYR A 466 22.91 41.58 -17.09
N SER A 467 22.00 42.54 -16.92
CA SER A 467 21.79 43.28 -15.68
C SER A 467 21.15 42.41 -14.58
N GLN A 468 21.26 42.83 -13.32
CA GLN A 468 20.58 42.16 -12.18
C GLN A 468 19.06 42.04 -12.40
N ASP A 469 18.42 43.07 -12.98
CA ASP A 469 16.99 43.03 -13.34
C ASP A 469 16.67 41.98 -14.40
N GLU A 470 17.46 41.92 -15.48
CA GLU A 470 17.29 40.89 -16.52
C GLU A 470 17.48 39.48 -15.95
N LEU A 471 18.54 39.27 -15.13
CA LEU A 471 18.81 37.98 -14.51
C LEU A 471 17.70 37.55 -13.53
N PHE A 472 17.12 38.50 -12.79
CA PHE A 472 16.00 38.23 -11.89
C PHE A 472 14.70 37.93 -12.63
N ILE A 473 14.43 38.64 -13.73
CA ILE A 473 13.31 38.32 -14.62
C ILE A 473 13.46 36.91 -15.16
N MET A 474 14.65 36.56 -15.65
CA MET A 474 14.95 35.20 -16.11
C MET A 474 14.68 34.18 -15.00
N ALA A 475 15.27 34.37 -13.81
CA ALA A 475 15.15 33.43 -12.69
C ALA A 475 13.71 33.16 -12.22
N LYS A 476 12.80 34.12 -12.43
CA LYS A 476 11.38 33.98 -12.07
C LYS A 476 10.47 33.49 -13.20
N THR A 477 10.98 33.33 -14.43
CA THR A 477 10.21 32.81 -15.57
C THR A 477 9.96 31.31 -15.41
N ILE A 478 8.71 30.88 -15.56
CA ILE A 478 8.28 29.47 -15.35
C ILE A 478 7.81 28.79 -16.64
N ASP A 479 7.70 29.54 -17.74
CA ASP A 479 7.23 29.03 -19.02
C ASP A 479 8.25 28.05 -19.62
N ILE A 480 7.78 26.88 -20.06
CA ILE A 480 8.58 25.76 -20.56
C ILE A 480 9.63 26.16 -21.62
N PRO A 481 9.34 27.05 -22.60
CA PRO A 481 10.35 27.46 -23.58
C PRO A 481 11.57 28.19 -23.00
N TYR A 482 11.48 28.76 -21.78
CA TYR A 482 12.51 29.61 -21.19
C TYR A 482 13.21 29.00 -19.97
N VAL A 483 13.07 27.68 -19.73
CA VAL A 483 13.71 26.98 -18.61
C VAL A 483 15.24 27.19 -18.58
N ASN A 484 15.89 27.28 -19.74
CA ASN A 484 17.33 27.56 -19.81
C ASN A 484 17.69 29.00 -19.41
N PHE A 485 16.83 29.97 -19.73
CA PHE A 485 16.97 31.33 -19.21
C PHE A 485 16.79 31.35 -17.69
N GLN A 486 15.78 30.66 -17.17
CA GLN A 486 15.54 30.57 -15.73
C GLN A 486 16.76 30.03 -14.97
N LYS A 487 17.29 28.90 -15.42
CA LYS A 487 18.48 28.27 -14.84
C LYS A 487 19.71 29.20 -14.93
N TYR A 488 19.93 29.83 -16.07
CA TYR A 488 21.04 30.76 -16.26
C TYR A 488 20.94 31.98 -15.35
N GLY A 489 19.77 32.64 -15.34
CA GLY A 489 19.49 33.80 -14.51
C GLY A 489 19.71 33.50 -13.03
N PHE A 490 19.14 32.40 -12.55
CA PHE A 490 19.29 31.97 -11.17
C PHE A 490 20.76 31.70 -10.81
N ASN A 491 21.50 30.98 -11.66
CA ASN A 491 22.90 30.69 -11.42
C ASN A 491 23.76 31.95 -11.37
N LYS A 492 23.55 32.92 -12.27
CA LYS A 492 24.28 34.20 -12.26
C LYS A 492 23.98 35.04 -11.02
N LEU A 493 22.74 35.01 -10.53
CA LEU A 493 22.39 35.64 -9.24
C LEU A 493 23.08 34.96 -8.05
N VAL A 494 23.29 33.64 -8.12
CA VAL A 494 24.06 32.92 -7.08
C VAL A 494 25.55 33.26 -7.15
N GLU A 495 26.13 33.33 -8.36
CA GLU A 495 27.53 33.72 -8.56
C GLU A 495 27.84 35.10 -7.97
N ASP A 496 26.96 36.08 -8.18
CA ASP A 496 27.08 37.45 -7.62
C ASP A 496 26.25 37.63 -6.33
N SER A 497 26.46 36.70 -5.38
CA SER A 497 25.66 36.60 -4.15
C SER A 497 25.55 37.90 -3.33
N VAL A 498 26.59 38.75 -3.33
CA VAL A 498 26.63 39.99 -2.53
C VAL A 498 25.74 41.06 -3.14
N ASN A 499 25.85 41.32 -4.44
CA ASN A 499 24.99 42.31 -5.09
C ASN A 499 23.56 41.79 -5.18
N THR A 500 23.37 40.50 -5.43
CA THR A 500 22.04 39.88 -5.45
C THR A 500 21.33 40.03 -4.11
N ALA A 501 22.02 39.79 -2.98
CA ALA A 501 21.42 39.98 -1.65
C ALA A 501 20.91 41.42 -1.41
N ARG A 502 21.61 42.44 -1.91
CA ARG A 502 21.16 43.84 -1.84
C ARG A 502 20.00 44.10 -2.80
N TYR A 503 20.10 43.57 -4.00
CA TYR A 503 19.15 43.79 -5.08
C TYR A 503 17.76 43.25 -4.76
N ILE A 504 17.66 42.04 -4.21
CA ILE A 504 16.38 41.37 -3.95
C ILE A 504 15.52 42.05 -2.89
N THR A 505 16.09 42.97 -2.11
CA THR A 505 15.38 43.70 -1.04
C THR A 505 14.17 44.48 -1.57
N LYS A 506 14.24 44.96 -2.82
CA LYS A 506 13.12 45.66 -3.48
C LYS A 506 11.90 44.78 -3.76
N TYR A 507 12.03 43.46 -3.64
CA TYR A 507 10.95 42.49 -3.85
C TYR A 507 10.38 41.91 -2.55
N LEU A 508 10.86 42.34 -1.38
CA LEU A 508 10.38 41.83 -0.09
C LEU A 508 8.89 42.16 0.16
N GLY A 509 8.39 43.24 -0.42
CA GLY A 509 6.98 43.66 -0.34
C GLY A 509 6.14 43.31 -1.57
N SER A 510 6.62 42.39 -2.43
CA SER A 510 5.95 42.07 -3.70
C SER A 510 4.77 41.10 -3.52
N ASP A 511 3.63 41.41 -4.14
CA ASP A 511 2.47 40.51 -4.22
C ASP A 511 2.64 39.40 -5.30
N ASP A 512 3.64 39.49 -6.18
CA ASP A 512 3.96 38.42 -7.16
C ASP A 512 4.61 37.21 -6.46
N HIS A 513 3.86 36.12 -6.35
CA HIS A 513 4.30 34.86 -5.72
C HIS A 513 5.60 34.30 -6.33
N ARG A 514 5.89 34.57 -7.61
CA ARG A 514 7.13 34.10 -8.26
C ARG A 514 8.36 34.80 -7.69
N ASN A 515 8.24 36.05 -7.28
CA ASN A 515 9.33 36.76 -6.61
C ASN A 515 9.64 36.11 -5.27
N ALA A 516 8.61 35.79 -4.47
CA ALA A 516 8.79 35.11 -3.19
C ALA A 516 9.46 33.73 -3.34
N LEU A 517 9.10 32.98 -4.38
CA LEU A 517 9.73 31.69 -4.69
C LEU A 517 11.22 31.83 -5.01
N VAL A 518 11.60 32.79 -5.87
CA VAL A 518 13.00 33.06 -6.20
C VAL A 518 13.79 33.49 -4.95
N LEU A 519 13.22 34.36 -4.11
CA LEU A 519 13.86 34.80 -2.86
C LEU A 519 14.08 33.63 -1.90
N THR A 520 13.11 32.73 -1.76
CA THR A 520 13.19 31.53 -0.93
C THR A 520 14.28 30.58 -1.42
N ASN A 521 14.36 30.34 -2.73
CA ASN A 521 15.39 29.50 -3.33
C ASN A 521 16.79 30.12 -3.19
N LEU A 522 16.90 31.44 -3.36
CA LEU A 522 18.16 32.16 -3.15
C LEU A 522 18.59 32.09 -1.68
N ALA A 523 17.67 32.12 -0.70
CA ALA A 523 18.02 32.01 0.71
C ALA A 523 18.81 30.72 1.03
N GLN A 524 18.50 29.63 0.33
CA GLN A 524 19.21 28.36 0.48
C GLN A 524 20.59 28.33 -0.20
N LYS A 525 20.84 29.19 -1.20
CA LYS A 525 22.07 29.19 -2.01
C LYS A 525 23.05 30.31 -1.64
N ILE A 526 22.53 31.49 -1.31
CA ILE A 526 23.30 32.69 -0.96
C ILE A 526 23.01 33.17 0.48
N GLY A 527 22.59 32.24 1.35
CA GLY A 527 22.16 32.53 2.71
C GLY A 527 23.17 33.35 3.52
N TYR A 528 24.47 33.23 3.24
CA TYR A 528 25.47 34.05 3.93
C TYR A 528 25.34 35.55 3.63
N SER A 529 25.34 35.91 2.34
CA SER A 529 25.25 37.31 1.88
C SER A 529 23.86 37.90 2.15
N MET A 530 22.81 37.07 1.99
CA MET A 530 21.43 37.45 2.28
C MET A 530 21.23 37.78 3.76
N SER A 531 21.73 36.94 4.68
CA SER A 531 21.55 37.18 6.10
C SER A 531 22.25 38.46 6.56
N LEU A 532 23.47 38.73 6.11
CA LEU A 532 24.18 39.97 6.45
C LEU A 532 23.40 41.21 6.01
N THR A 533 22.85 41.18 4.80
CA THR A 533 22.06 42.28 4.25
C THR A 533 20.77 42.49 5.05
N PHE A 534 20.04 41.42 5.36
CA PHE A 534 18.78 41.53 6.10
C PHE A 534 18.99 41.93 7.56
N ILE A 535 20.03 41.42 8.22
CA ILE A 535 20.38 41.85 9.59
C ILE A 535 20.69 43.35 9.62
N GLU A 536 21.44 43.86 8.63
CA GLU A 536 21.73 45.30 8.54
C GLU A 536 20.44 46.13 8.37
N ILE A 537 19.55 45.71 7.47
CA ILE A 537 18.28 46.39 7.21
C ILE A 537 17.37 46.36 8.45
N LEU A 538 17.26 45.21 9.11
CA LEU A 538 16.44 45.05 10.31
C LEU A 538 16.96 45.88 11.49
N LYS A 539 18.28 46.00 11.66
CA LYS A 539 18.87 46.90 12.67
C LYS A 539 18.54 48.37 12.40
N LYS A 540 18.62 48.80 11.14
CA LYS A 540 18.21 50.16 10.74
C LYS A 540 16.72 50.38 10.98
N TYR A 541 15.89 49.38 10.73
CA TYR A 541 14.46 49.41 11.02
C TYR A 541 14.19 49.58 12.52
N LEU A 542 14.86 48.80 13.38
CA LEU A 542 14.75 48.92 14.85
C LEU A 542 15.19 50.30 15.38
N ASN A 543 16.18 50.92 14.73
CA ASN A 543 16.65 52.28 15.04
C ASN A 543 15.78 53.39 14.42
N ASN A 544 14.68 53.07 13.73
CA ASN A 544 13.85 54.01 12.96
C ASN A 544 14.60 54.77 11.84
N GLU A 545 15.67 54.19 11.30
CA GLU A 545 16.46 54.75 10.19
C GLU A 545 15.90 54.39 8.80
N VAL A 546 15.10 53.32 8.72
CA VAL A 546 14.42 52.86 7.50
C VAL A 546 12.97 52.50 7.84
N ASN A 547 12.04 52.86 6.96
CA ASN A 547 10.64 52.48 7.09
C ASN A 547 10.35 51.21 6.29
N LEU A 548 9.83 50.17 6.93
CA LEU A 548 9.44 48.91 6.32
C LEU A 548 8.01 48.55 6.73
N SER A 549 7.27 47.93 5.82
CA SER A 549 5.97 47.35 6.14
C SER A 549 6.11 46.14 7.06
N LYS A 550 5.03 45.84 7.80
CA LYS A 550 4.94 44.63 8.62
C LYS A 550 5.20 43.35 7.80
N PHE A 551 4.77 43.35 6.54
CA PHE A 551 4.97 42.22 5.64
C PHE A 551 6.45 42.02 5.28
N GLU A 552 7.16 43.08 4.90
CA GLU A 552 8.59 43.02 4.58
C GLU A 552 9.43 42.54 5.76
N VAL A 553 9.13 43.04 6.97
CA VAL A 553 9.80 42.60 8.21
C VAL A 553 9.53 41.12 8.46
N THR A 554 8.25 40.70 8.39
CA THR A 554 7.87 39.29 8.62
C THR A 554 8.53 38.35 7.59
N PHE A 555 8.60 38.77 6.33
CA PHE A 555 9.18 37.96 5.26
C PHE A 555 10.71 37.87 5.37
N MET A 556 11.40 38.94 5.78
CA MET A 556 12.82 38.84 6.12
C MET A 556 13.06 37.90 7.30
N CYS A 557 12.23 37.97 8.35
CA CYS A 557 12.32 37.05 9.49
C CYS A 557 12.13 35.59 9.07
N SER A 558 11.17 35.30 8.18
CA SER A 558 10.95 33.94 7.69
C SER A 558 12.14 33.43 6.86
N LEU A 559 12.70 34.25 5.96
CA LEU A 559 13.89 33.90 5.19
C LEU A 559 15.13 33.69 6.07
N LEU A 560 15.32 34.49 7.12
CA LEU A 560 16.37 34.27 8.12
C LEU A 560 16.17 32.95 8.88
N GLY A 561 14.91 32.60 9.19
CA GLY A 561 14.54 31.31 9.77
C GLY A 561 14.87 30.11 8.86
N ILE A 562 14.73 30.27 7.53
CA ILE A 562 15.14 29.27 6.54
C ILE A 562 16.67 29.14 6.48
N ILE A 563 17.40 30.26 6.56
CA ILE A 563 18.87 30.31 6.51
C ILE A 563 19.51 29.69 7.76
N LYS A 564 18.84 29.74 8.92
CA LYS A 564 19.27 29.14 10.21
C LYS A 564 20.67 29.56 10.68
N ARG A 565 21.06 30.81 10.44
CA ARG A 565 22.34 31.34 10.92
C ARG A 565 22.25 31.88 12.35
N GLY A 566 23.28 31.63 13.15
CA GLY A 566 23.32 32.04 14.55
C GLY A 566 23.43 33.56 14.78
N ASP A 567 23.99 34.31 13.84
CA ASP A 567 24.18 35.77 13.94
C ASP A 567 22.91 36.58 13.68
N SER A 568 21.86 35.98 13.10
CA SER A 568 20.52 36.60 13.06
C SER A 568 19.74 36.49 14.37
N LYS A 569 20.20 35.68 15.34
CA LYS A 569 19.46 35.42 16.59
C LYS A 569 19.13 36.70 17.34
N ASP A 570 20.10 37.59 17.52
CA ASP A 570 19.93 38.77 18.38
C ASP A 570 18.94 39.76 17.77
N VAL A 571 19.01 40.01 16.46
CA VAL A 571 18.07 40.92 15.78
C VAL A 571 16.66 40.32 15.70
N LEU A 572 16.53 39.00 15.55
CA LEU A 572 15.23 38.32 15.57
C LEU A 572 14.58 38.41 16.94
N LEU A 573 15.36 38.25 18.02
CA LEU A 573 14.86 38.37 19.40
C LEU A 573 14.39 39.79 19.73
N GLU A 574 15.03 40.82 19.17
CA GLU A 574 14.63 42.22 19.40
C GLU A 574 13.34 42.60 18.63
N LEU A 575 12.99 41.85 17.58
CA LEU A 575 11.79 42.04 16.77
C LEU A 575 10.56 41.29 17.29
N THR A 576 10.75 40.31 18.18
CA THR A 576 9.70 39.49 18.81
C THR A 576 9.46 39.90 20.24
#